data_AF-A0A1V3SW33-F1
#
_entry.id   AF-A0A1V3SW33-F1
#
_cell.length_a   1.000
_cell.length_b   1.000
_cell.length_c   1.000
_cell.angle_alpha   90.00
_cell.angle_beta   90.00
_cell.angle_gamma   90.00
#
_symmetry.space_group_name_H-M   'P 1'
#
loop_
_entity.id
_entity.type
_entity.pdbx_description
1 polymer ?
#
loop_
_entity_poly.entity_id
_entity_poly.type
_entity_poly.pdbx_seq_one_letter_code
_entity_poly.pdbx_strand_id
1 'polypeptide(L)'
;MALLDREEGLAGSHIMAVQRWEHDLTHFWSRSSEEQDTLLGRDRTTNEERPEAPSSAHIRETPGRTFPRQRTCFADRLGPG
;
A
#
# COMPACT_ATOMS: atom_id res chain seq x y z
N MET A 1 -7.77 8.55 -23.31
CA MET A 1 -8.72 9.15 -22.35
C MET A 1 -7.98 10.18 -21.51
N ALA A 2 -7.90 11.40 -22.04
CA ALA A 2 -7.40 12.57 -21.32
C ALA A 2 -8.63 13.24 -20.71
N LEU A 3 -8.78 13.18 -19.37
CA LEU A 3 -10.02 13.66 -18.74
C LEU A 3 -9.92 15.09 -18.20
N LEU A 4 -8.76 15.72 -18.07
CA LEU A 4 -8.71 17.02 -17.41
C LEU A 4 -7.66 17.91 -18.06
N ASP A 5 -8.01 18.53 -19.19
CA ASP A 5 -7.34 19.75 -19.57
C ASP A 5 -8.34 20.91 -19.34
N ARG A 6 -8.28 21.40 -18.09
CA ARG A 6 -8.66 22.75 -17.64
C ARG A 6 -10.13 23.07 -17.38
N GLU A 7 -10.68 22.55 -16.28
CA GLU A 7 -11.60 23.38 -15.48
C GLU A 7 -10.77 24.22 -14.51
N GLU A 8 -10.82 25.55 -14.66
CA GLU A 8 -10.03 26.53 -13.92
C GLU A 8 -10.19 26.44 -12.39
N GLY A 9 -11.24 25.75 -11.89
CA GLY A 9 -11.51 25.53 -10.47
C GLY A 9 -10.92 24.25 -9.85
N LEU A 10 -10.34 23.33 -10.63
CA LEU A 10 -9.80 22.06 -10.12
C LEU A 10 -8.27 22.08 -9.97
N ALA A 11 -7.60 23.11 -10.47
CA ALA A 11 -6.16 23.28 -10.28
C ALA A 11 -5.84 23.37 -8.78
N GLY A 12 -5.02 22.42 -8.28
CA GLY A 12 -4.70 22.30 -6.85
C GLY A 12 -5.61 21.37 -6.05
N SER A 13 -6.64 20.78 -6.67
CA SER A 13 -7.47 19.76 -6.02
C SER A 13 -6.79 18.38 -6.00
N HIS A 14 -7.07 17.59 -4.97
CA HIS A 14 -6.60 16.21 -4.82
C HIS A 14 -7.79 15.25 -4.69
N ILE A 15 -7.65 14.04 -5.22
CA ILE A 15 -8.62 12.95 -4.99
C ILE A 15 -8.13 12.14 -3.79
N MET A 16 -9.02 11.92 -2.81
CA MET A 16 -8.72 11.14 -1.60
C MET A 16 -9.53 9.83 -1.60
N ALA A 17 -8.88 8.74 -1.20
CA ALA A 17 -9.52 7.49 -0.87
C ALA A 17 -9.22 7.17 0.61
N VAL A 18 -10.24 6.80 1.38
CA VAL A 18 -10.11 6.50 2.81
C VAL A 18 -10.57 5.07 3.05
N GLN A 19 -9.79 4.31 3.81
CA GLN A 19 -10.12 2.97 4.23
C GLN A 19 -9.78 2.80 5.72
N ARG A 20 -10.71 2.22 6.49
CA ARG A 20 -10.48 1.86 7.88
C ARG A 20 -10.11 0.38 7.96
N TRP A 21 -9.04 0.09 8.69
CA TRP A 21 -8.57 -1.26 8.96
C TRP A 21 -8.70 -1.56 10.44
N GLU A 22 -9.28 -2.71 10.78
CA GLU A 22 -9.29 -3.26 12.12
C GLU A 22 -8.31 -4.45 12.14
N HIS A 23 -7.30 -4.38 13.01
CA HIS A 23 -6.24 -5.37 13.03
C HIS A 23 -6.50 -6.42 14.11
N ASP A 24 -6.49 -7.70 13.72
CA ASP A 24 -6.28 -8.80 14.64
C ASP A 24 -4.77 -9.07 14.78
N LEU A 25 -4.14 -8.32 15.69
CA LEU A 25 -2.69 -8.44 15.92
C LEU A 25 -2.33 -9.71 16.69
N THR A 26 -3.24 -10.25 17.49
CA THR A 26 -3.02 -11.51 18.22
C THR A 26 -2.83 -12.66 17.25
N HIS A 27 -3.71 -12.77 16.26
CA HIS A 27 -3.58 -13.77 15.22
C HIS A 27 -2.33 -13.54 14.34
N PHE A 28 -1.97 -12.29 14.07
CA PHE A 28 -0.76 -12.00 13.31
C PHE A 28 0.51 -12.42 14.07
N TRP A 29 0.61 -12.07 15.35
CA TRP A 29 1.77 -12.38 16.19
C TRP A 29 1.89 -13.84 16.59
N SER A 30 0.82 -14.64 16.47
CA SER A 30 0.91 -16.09 16.68
C SER A 30 1.68 -16.81 15.56
N ARG A 31 1.94 -16.15 14.42
CA ARG A 31 2.71 -16.70 13.30
C ARG A 31 4.21 -16.58 13.54
N SER A 32 4.99 -17.47 12.94
CA SER A 32 6.44 -17.37 12.96
C SER A 32 6.93 -16.10 12.28
N SER A 33 8.16 -15.70 12.60
CA SER A 33 8.81 -14.56 11.97
C SER A 33 8.83 -14.69 10.44
N GLU A 34 9.27 -15.83 9.91
CA GLU A 34 9.35 -16.03 8.47
C GLU A 34 7.99 -15.85 7.76
N GLU A 35 6.90 -16.33 8.39
CA GLU A 35 5.55 -16.16 7.87
C GLU A 35 5.10 -14.70 7.88
N GLN A 36 5.41 -13.93 8.93
CA GLN A 36 5.09 -12.50 8.99
C GLN A 36 5.84 -11.71 7.89
N ASP A 37 7.13 -11.99 7.71
CA ASP A 37 7.96 -11.34 6.68
C ASP A 37 7.48 -11.71 5.27
N THR A 38 7.03 -12.95 5.08
CA THR A 38 6.44 -13.45 3.82
C THR A 38 5.11 -12.79 3.50
N LEU A 39 4.23 -12.62 4.50
CA LEU A 39 2.92 -11.96 4.34
C LEU A 39 3.07 -10.49 3.94
N LEU A 40 4.03 -9.77 4.52
CA LEU A 40 4.31 -8.37 4.17
C LEU A 40 5.13 -8.27 2.88
N GLY A 41 6.05 -9.22 2.65
CA GLY A 41 7.05 -9.21 1.60
C GLY A 41 8.25 -8.30 1.90
N ARG A 42 8.47 -7.98 3.18
CA ARG A 42 9.59 -7.17 3.68
C ARG A 42 10.11 -7.76 4.99
N ASP A 43 11.40 -7.60 5.25
CA ASP A 43 11.98 -7.97 6.54
C ASP A 43 11.50 -7.05 7.67
N ARG A 44 11.03 -7.59 8.81
CA ARG A 44 10.51 -6.76 9.91
C ARG A 44 11.53 -5.82 10.55
N THR A 45 12.83 -6.12 10.44
CA THR A 45 13.92 -5.46 11.19
C THR A 45 14.64 -4.45 10.30
N THR A 46 15.01 -4.86 9.09
CA THR A 46 15.72 -4.01 8.12
C THR A 46 14.75 -3.27 7.20
N ASN A 47 13.49 -3.71 7.15
CA ASN A 47 12.47 -3.19 6.23
C ASN A 47 12.87 -3.34 4.75
N GLU A 48 13.81 -4.22 4.42
CA GLU A 48 14.21 -4.48 3.04
C GLU A 48 13.14 -5.28 2.29
N GLU A 49 12.91 -4.97 1.01
CA GLU A 49 11.99 -5.74 0.17
C GLU A 49 12.55 -7.12 -0.13
N ARG A 50 11.70 -8.15 -0.04
CA ARG A 50 12.08 -9.53 -0.33
C ARG A 50 11.86 -9.89 -1.80
N PRO A 51 12.92 -10.16 -2.59
CA PRO A 51 12.81 -10.51 -4.01
C PRO A 51 11.97 -11.76 -4.29
N GLU A 52 11.86 -12.65 -3.32
CA GLU A 52 11.18 -13.94 -3.36
C GLU A 52 9.76 -13.92 -2.77
N ALA A 53 9.27 -12.75 -2.33
CA ALA A 53 7.92 -12.66 -1.74
C ALA A 53 6.84 -13.20 -2.70
N PRO A 54 5.82 -13.93 -2.20
CA PRO A 54 4.75 -14.47 -3.03
C PRO A 54 3.93 -13.35 -3.67
N SER A 55 3.21 -13.64 -4.75
CA SER A 55 2.33 -12.65 -5.42
C SER A 55 1.28 -12.09 -4.46
N SER A 56 0.83 -12.90 -3.49
CA SER A 56 -0.11 -12.55 -2.44
C SER A 56 0.47 -11.68 -1.32
N ALA A 57 1.77 -11.40 -1.33
CA ALA A 57 2.38 -10.55 -0.32
C ALA A 57 1.88 -9.11 -0.45
N HIS A 58 1.75 -8.40 0.67
CA HIS A 58 1.25 -7.02 0.70
C HIS A 58 1.99 -6.09 -0.27
N ILE A 59 3.31 -6.21 -0.38
CA ILE A 59 4.14 -5.42 -1.32
C ILE A 59 3.85 -5.71 -2.81
N ARG A 60 3.26 -6.87 -3.12
CA ARG A 60 2.98 -7.35 -4.50
C ARG A 60 1.52 -7.23 -4.89
N GLU A 61 0.61 -7.28 -3.93
CA GLU A 61 -0.85 -7.19 -4.12
C GLU A 61 -1.32 -5.79 -4.56
N THR A 62 -0.44 -4.80 -4.70
CA THR A 62 -0.81 -3.52 -5.33
C THR A 62 -1.00 -3.74 -6.84
N PRO A 63 -2.24 -3.79 -7.37
CA PRO A 63 -2.50 -4.10 -8.78
C PRO A 63 -2.11 -2.87 -9.60
N GLY A 64 -0.85 -2.80 -10.05
CA GLY A 64 -0.36 -1.59 -10.71
C GLY A 64 1.06 -1.63 -11.28
N ARG A 65 1.89 -2.63 -10.97
CA ARG A 65 3.26 -2.68 -11.50
C ARG A 65 3.36 -2.97 -13.00
N THR A 66 2.27 -3.36 -13.66
CA THR A 66 2.24 -3.64 -15.11
C THR A 66 1.95 -2.40 -15.98
N PHE A 67 1.73 -1.22 -15.38
CA PHE A 67 1.56 0.03 -16.14
C PHE A 67 2.87 0.82 -16.22
N PRO A 68 3.25 1.37 -17.40
CA PRO A 68 4.54 2.05 -17.62
C PRO A 68 4.66 3.42 -16.92
N ARG A 69 3.74 3.78 -16.02
CA ARG A 69 3.77 5.02 -15.25
C ARG A 69 3.70 4.70 -13.76
N GLN A 70 4.65 5.24 -13.00
CA GLN A 70 4.60 5.19 -11.54
C GLN A 70 3.29 5.87 -11.08
N ARG A 71 2.47 5.14 -10.32
CA ARG A 71 1.30 5.69 -9.64
C ARG A 71 1.69 5.89 -8.18
N THR A 72 2.08 7.11 -7.84
CA THR A 72 2.40 7.49 -6.47
C THR A 72 1.16 8.09 -5.82
N CYS A 73 0.76 7.54 -4.67
CA CYS A 73 -0.24 8.13 -3.79
C CYS A 73 0.48 8.67 -2.55
N PHE A 74 0.02 9.80 -2.02
CA PHE A 74 0.40 10.22 -0.67
C PHE A 74 -0.51 9.48 0.31
N ALA A 75 0.05 8.55 1.08
CA ALA A 75 -0.68 7.81 2.10
C ALA A 75 -0.53 8.52 3.45
N ASP A 76 -1.65 8.92 4.03
CA ASP A 76 -1.71 9.46 5.38
C ASP A 76 -2.48 8.50 6.29
N ARG A 77 -2.00 8.32 7.52
CA ARG A 77 -2.72 7.55 8.55
C ARG A 77 -3.50 8.55 9.39
N LEU A 78 -4.81 8.61 9.16
CA LEU A 78 -5.71 9.36 10.02
C LEU A 78 -5.68 8.73 11.43
N GLY A 79 -5.23 9.50 12.41
CA GLY A 79 -5.26 9.11 13.81
C GLY A 79 -6.69 9.04 14.36
N PRO A 80 -6.90 8.44 15.55
CA PRO A 80 -8.15 8.65 16.27
C PRO A 80 -8.31 10.15 16.55
N GLY A 81 -9.47 10.71 16.17
CA GLY A 81 -9.82 12.10 16.46
C GLY A 81 -10.04 12.36 17.94
#